data_AF-F9PCC6-F1
#
_entry.id   AF-F9PCC6-F1
#
_cell.length_a   1.000
_cell.length_b   1.000
_cell.length_c   1.000
_cell.angle_alpha   90.00
_cell.angle_beta   90.00
_cell.angle_gamma   90.00
#
_symmetry.space_group_name_H-M   'P 1'
#
loop_
_entity.id
_entity.type
_entity.pdbx_description
1 polymer ?
#
loop_
_entity_poly.entity_id
_entity_poly.type
_entity_poly.pdbx_seq_one_letter_code
_entity_poly.pdbx_strand_id
1 'polypeptide(L)' 'MTDYQLEASLIILGKEYERAKKDGKESFSIHVSFFDGLDTNFHLREFARQYPVRIARLKPDQITFLID' A
#
# COMPACT_ATOMS: atom_id res chain seq x y z
N MET A 1 -10.69 19.49 -2.43
CA MET A 1 -11.21 18.59 -1.39
C MET A 1 -10.29 17.37 -1.40
N THR A 2 -9.44 17.23 -0.39
CA THR A 2 -8.64 16.03 -0.20
C THR A 2 -9.59 14.89 0.11
N ASP A 3 -9.50 13.80 -0.63
CA ASP A 3 -10.31 12.61 -0.37
C ASP A 3 -9.87 12.00 0.97
N TYR A 4 -10.75 12.06 1.97
CA TYR A 4 -10.48 11.53 3.32
C TYR A 4 -10.12 10.05 3.29
N GLN A 5 -10.70 9.28 2.37
CA GLN A 5 -10.41 7.86 2.23
C GLN A 5 -9.01 7.65 1.65
N LEU A 6 -8.59 8.50 0.71
CA LEU A 6 -7.22 8.48 0.20
C LEU A 6 -6.22 8.76 1.33
N GLU A 7 -6.42 9.83 2.09
CA GLU A 7 -5.52 10.19 3.19
C GLU A 7 -5.40 9.06 4.23
N ALA A 8 -6.54 8.50 4.64
CA ALA A 8 -6.57 7.37 5.58
C ALA A 8 -5.79 6.16 5.04
N SER A 9 -5.97 5.82 3.75
CA SER A 9 -5.26 4.70 3.14
C SER A 9 -3.75 4.91 3.08
N LEU A 10 -3.30 6.13 2.75
CA LEU A 10 -1.88 6.47 2.66
C LEU A 10 -1.20 6.42 4.03
N ILE A 11 -1.89 6.87 5.09
CA ILE A 11 -1.38 6.79 6.46
C ILE A 11 -1.15 5.34 6.88
N ILE A 12 -2.10 4.45 6.59
CA ILE A 12 -1.98 3.03 6.96
C ILE A 12 -0.87 2.36 6.16
N LEU A 13 -0.86 2.53 4.83
CA LEU A 13 0.17 1.97 3.96
C LEU A 13 1.57 2.48 4.31
N GLY A 14 1.70 3.78 4.64
CA GLY A 14 2.95 4.37 5.09
C GLY A 14 3.46 3.77 6.40
N LYS A 15 2.56 3.53 7.38
CA LYS A 15 2.93 2.85 8.62
C LYS A 15 3.44 1.43 8.39
N GLU A 16 2.77 0.67 7.52
CA GLU A 16 3.21 -0.70 7.18
C GLU A 16 4.55 -0.70 6.43
N TYR A 17 4.77 0.26 5.54
CA TYR A 17 6.06 0.45 4.87
C TYR A 17 7.19 0.75 5.87
N GLU A 18 7.01 1.74 6.74
CA GLU A 18 8.03 2.12 7.74
C GLU A 18 8.33 0.95 8.69
N ARG A 19 7.30 0.21 9.09
CA ARG A 19 7.46 -1.00 9.88
C ARG A 19 8.27 -2.06 9.14
N ALA A 20 7.94 -2.35 7.89
CA ALA A 20 8.65 -3.32 7.08
C ALA A 20 10.12 -2.93 6.87
N LYS A 21 10.41 -1.64 6.62
CA LYS A 21 11.79 -1.13 6.55
C LYS A 21 12.55 -1.28 7.86
N LYS A 22 11.92 -0.92 8.98
CA LYS A 22 12.52 -1.05 10.31
C LYS A 22 12.84 -2.51 10.66
N ASP A 23 11.98 -3.44 10.22
CA ASP A 23 12.15 -4.88 10.41
C ASP A 23 13.13 -5.51 9.41
N GLY A 24 13.72 -4.74 8.49
CA GLY A 24 14.64 -5.24 7.46
C GLY A 24 13.97 -6.12 6.41
N LYS A 25 12.66 -6.00 6.22
CA LYS A 25 11.91 -6.77 5.23
C LYS A 25 12.03 -6.13 3.85
N GLU A 26 12.12 -6.98 2.83
CA GLU A 26 12.13 -6.58 1.42
C GLU A 26 10.71 -6.36 0.87
N SER A 27 9.67 -6.73 1.62
CA SER A 27 8.29 -6.53 1.20
C SER A 27 7.30 -6.56 2.35
N PHE A 28 6.12 -6.03 2.10
CA PHE A 28 4.92 -6.23 2.93
C PHE A 28 3.71 -6.53 2.05
N SER A 29 2.63 -7.03 2.63
CA SER A 29 1.40 -7.35 1.88
C SER A 29 0.17 -6.94 2.67
N ILE A 30 -0.85 -6.50 1.95
CA ILE A 30 -2.18 -6.22 2.50
C ILE A 30 -3.22 -7.07 1.80
N HIS A 31 -4.29 -7.40 2.49
CA HIS A 31 -5.42 -8.08 1.88
C HIS A 31 -6.19 -7.13 0.96
N VAL A 32 -6.69 -7.62 -0.18
CA VAL A 32 -7.41 -6.81 -1.18
C VAL A 32 -8.63 -6.09 -0.60
N SER A 33 -9.28 -6.68 0.42
CA SER A 33 -10.44 -6.09 1.10
C SER A 33 -10.14 -4.78 1.83
N PHE A 34 -8.86 -4.43 2.02
CA PHE A 34 -8.46 -3.12 2.53
C PHE A 34 -9.02 -1.97 1.68
N PHE A 35 -9.23 -2.22 0.38
CA PHE A 35 -9.77 -1.25 -0.57
C PHE A 35 -11.24 -1.49 -0.93
N ASP A 36 -11.99 -2.27 -0.14
CA ASP A 36 -13.40 -2.54 -0.42
C ASP A 36 -14.20 -1.22 -0.46
N GLY A 37 -14.90 -0.99 -1.58
CA GLY A 37 -15.64 0.26 -1.82
C GLY A 37 -14.77 1.45 -2.24
N LEU A 38 -13.47 1.26 -2.48
CA LEU A 38 -12.52 2.29 -2.91
C LEU A 38 -11.97 2.01 -4.32
N ASP A 39 -11.49 3.05 -5.00
CA ASP A 39 -10.70 2.87 -6.22
C ASP A 39 -9.30 2.40 -5.86
N THR A 40 -9.14 1.08 -5.77
CA THR A 40 -7.86 0.43 -5.43
C THR A 40 -6.71 0.97 -6.30
N ASN A 41 -6.91 1.14 -7.60
CA ASN A 41 -5.82 1.54 -8.50
C ASN A 41 -5.39 3.00 -8.25
N PHE A 42 -6.35 3.89 -7.98
CA PHE A 42 -6.05 5.27 -7.61
C PHE A 42 -5.20 5.33 -6.34
N HIS A 43 -5.63 4.65 -5.27
CA HIS A 43 -4.92 4.67 -3.99
C HIS A 43 -3.52 4.06 -4.08
N LEU A 44 -3.38 2.92 -4.78
CA LEU A 44 -2.09 2.28 -5.03
C LEU A 44 -1.13 3.19 -5.80
N ARG A 45 -1.63 3.91 -6.81
CA ARG A 45 -0.81 4.85 -7.60
C ARG A 45 -0.35 6.03 -6.77
N GLU A 46 -1.24 6.64 -5.97
CA GLU A 46 -0.85 7.76 -5.11
C GLU A 46 0.13 7.32 -4.01
N PHE A 47 0.01 6.09 -3.50
CA PHE A 47 0.98 5.52 -2.57
C PHE A 47 2.37 5.33 -3.22
N ALA A 48 2.43 4.70 -4.40
CA ALA A 48 3.68 4.46 -5.12
C ALA A 48 4.38 5.75 -5.61
N ARG A 49 3.68 6.89 -5.62
CA ARG A 49 4.30 8.21 -5.87
C ARG A 49 5.07 8.76 -4.67
N GLN A 50 4.72 8.33 -3.46
CA GLN A 50 5.30 8.85 -2.22
C GLN A 50 6.37 7.92 -1.64
N TYR A 51 6.26 6.62 -1.90
CA TYR A 51 7.14 5.60 -1.35
C TYR A 51 7.83 4.80 -2.47
N PRO A 52 9.14 4.47 -2.33
CA PRO A 52 9.88 3.68 -3.31
C PRO A 52 9.49 2.20 -3.18
N VAL A 53 8.34 1.86 -3.76
CA VAL A 53 7.80 0.51 -3.76
C VAL A 53 7.40 0.06 -5.16
N ARG A 54 7.51 -1.25 -5.42
CA ARG A 54 6.92 -1.90 -6.59
C ARG A 54 5.74 -2.74 -6.15
N ILE A 55 4.65 -2.63 -6.88
CA ILE A 55 3.41 -3.34 -6.54
C ILE A 55 3.34 -4.63 -7.35
N ALA A 56 3.24 -5.75 -6.66
CA ALA A 56 3.11 -7.09 -7.24
C ALA A 56 1.85 -7.78 -6.71
N ARG A 57 1.15 -8.51 -7.58
CA ARG A 57 0.05 -9.41 -7.20
C ARG A 57 0.56 -10.84 -7.21
N LEU A 58 1.18 -11.24 -6.10
CA LEU A 58 1.71 -12.61 -5.93
C LEU A 58 0.63 -13.62 -5.53
N LYS A 59 -0.43 -13.14 -4.84
CA LYS A 59 -1.58 -13.94 -4.43
C LYS A 59 -2.88 -13.23 -4.82
N PRO A 60 -3.95 -13.96 -5.15
CA PRO A 60 -5.21 -13.36 -5.62
C PRO A 60 -5.89 -12.46 -4.58
N ASP A 61 -5.69 -12.76 -3.29
CA ASP A 61 -6.27 -12.08 -2.14
C ASP A 61 -5.35 -11.01 -1.54
N GLN A 62 -4.15 -10.82 -2.09
CA GLN A 62 -3.15 -9.90 -1.53
C GLN A 62 -2.54 -8.97 -2.57
N ILE A 63 -2.22 -7.77 -2.11
CA ILE A 63 -1.38 -6.82 -2.83
C ILE A 63 -0.05 -6.77 -2.07
N THR A 64 1.01 -7.17 -2.75
CA THR A 64 2.37 -7.17 -2.22
C THR A 64 3.11 -5.92 -2.67
N PHE A 65 3.76 -5.24 -1.75
CA PHE A 65 4.61 -4.10 -1.99
C PHE A 65 6.05 -4.52 -1.74
N LEU A 66 6.85 -4.55 -2.81
CA LEU A 66 8.29 -4.79 -2.76
C LEU A 66 8.97 -3.46 -2.46
N ILE A 67 9.82 -3.43 -1.44
CA ILE A 67 10.55 -2.25 -0.99
C ILE A 67 11.88 -2.21 -1.72
N ASP A 68 12.15 -1.08 -2.39
CA ASP A 68 13.45 -0.81 -3.02
C ASP A 68 14.44 -0.14 -2.02
#